data_AF-A0A660NCM9-F1
#
_entry.id   AF-A0A660NCM9-F1
#
_cell.length_a   1.000
_cell.length_b   1.000
_cell.length_c   1.000
_cell.angle_alpha   90.00
_cell.angle_beta   90.00
_cell.angle_gamma   90.00
#
_symmetry.space_group_name_H-M   'P 1'
#
loop_
_entity.id
_entity.type
_entity.pdbx_description
1 polymer ?
#
loop_
_entity_poly.entity_id
_entity_poly.type
_entity_poly.pdbx_seq_one_letter_code
_entity_poly.pdbx_strand_id
1 'polypeptide(L)' 'MNSSEGQEALESMVGQMLVAKLTKLGAQEHKVNQIVGSLSFEDIRKCLPLTDDDLKKAFAKLFA' A
#
# COMPACT_ATOMS: atom_id res chain seq x y z
N MET A 1 -0.92 -23.42 -16.35
CA MET A 1 -1.15 -22.37 -15.33
C MET A 1 -0.21 -21.23 -15.65
N ASN A 2 -0.76 -20.10 -16.10
CA ASN A 2 0.02 -18.93 -16.50
C ASN A 2 0.61 -18.27 -15.26
N SER A 3 1.93 -18.09 -15.24
CA SER A 3 2.64 -17.40 -14.15
C SER A 3 2.17 -15.95 -13.94
N SER A 4 1.54 -15.34 -14.95
CA SER A 4 1.06 -13.95 -14.91
C SER A 4 -0.13 -13.75 -13.97
N GLU A 5 -1.12 -14.63 -13.98
CA GLU A 5 -2.35 -14.49 -13.15
C GLU A 5 -2.03 -14.55 -11.65
N GLY A 6 -1.10 -15.42 -11.25
CA GLY A 6 -0.67 -15.52 -9.85
C GLY A 6 0.11 -14.30 -9.37
N GLN A 7 0.83 -13.65 -10.28
CA GLN A 7 1.56 -12.43 -9.98
C GLN A 7 0.60 -11.24 -9.83
N GLU A 8 -0.33 -11.06 -10.76
CA GLU A 8 -1.34 -9.98 -10.69
C GLU A 8 -2.23 -10.08 -9.44
N ALA A 9 -2.61 -11.31 -9.05
CA ALA A 9 -3.35 -11.54 -7.81
C ALA A 9 -2.53 -11.17 -6.57
N LEU A 10 -1.23 -11.50 -6.56
CA LEU A 10 -0.33 -11.15 -5.45
C LEU A 10 -0.11 -9.63 -5.36
N GLU A 11 0.12 -8.97 -6.49
CA GLU A 11 0.30 -7.52 -6.57
C GLU A 11 -0.94 -6.79 -6.04
N SER A 12 -2.12 -7.24 -6.46
CA SER A 12 -3.39 -6.72 -5.97
C SER A 12 -3.56 -6.93 -4.46
N MET A 13 -3.25 -8.12 -3.95
CA MET A 13 -3.40 -8.44 -2.53
C MET A 13 -2.46 -7.60 -1.65
N VAL A 14 -1.21 -7.44 -2.08
CA VAL A 14 -0.19 -6.64 -1.38
C VAL A 14 -0.54 -5.15 -1.39
N GLY A 15 -1.05 -4.64 -2.52
CA GLY A 15 -1.57 -3.27 -2.60
C GLY A 15 -2.72 -3.04 -1.62
N GLN A 16 -3.72 -3.93 -1.62
CA GLN A 16 -4.86 -3.84 -0.69
C GLN A 16 -4.45 -3.94 0.78
N MET A 17 -3.42 -4.74 1.10
CA MET A 17 -2.90 -4.85 2.46
C MET A 17 -2.25 -3.55 2.95
N LEU A 18 -1.52 -2.85 2.07
CA LEU A 18 -0.97 -1.53 2.38
C LEU A 18 -2.09 -0.49 2.54
N VAL A 19 -3.10 -0.51 1.67
CA VAL A 19 -4.29 0.37 1.78
C VAL A 19 -4.96 0.19 3.14
N ALA A 20 -5.28 -1.05 3.51
CA ALA A 20 -5.92 -1.36 4.78
C ALA A 20 -5.09 -0.89 5.99
N LYS A 21 -3.75 -1.09 5.95
CA LYS A 21 -2.85 -0.63 7.02
C LYS A 21 -2.87 0.89 7.16
N LEU A 22 -2.75 1.63 6.07
CA LEU A 22 -2.78 3.10 6.08
C LEU A 22 -4.15 3.66 6.51
N THR A 23 -5.25 3.08 6.03
CA THR A 23 -6.61 3.46 6.45
C THR A 23 -6.81 3.21 7.95
N LYS A 24 -6.33 2.08 8.48
CA LYS A 24 -6.38 1.77 9.94
C LYS A 24 -5.57 2.77 10.77
N LEU A 25 -4.52 3.37 10.21
CA LEU A 25 -3.73 4.41 10.86
C LEU A 25 -4.39 5.79 10.86
N GLY A 26 -5.54 5.94 10.19
CA GLY A 26 -6.34 7.16 10.12
C GLY A 26 -6.26 7.92 8.79
N ALA A 27 -5.59 7.37 7.77
CA ALA A 27 -5.56 7.99 6.46
C ALA A 27 -6.91 7.86 5.75
N GLN A 28 -7.25 8.86 4.92
CA GLN A 28 -8.48 8.82 4.13
C GLN A 28 -8.37 7.80 2.99
N GLU A 29 -9.24 6.80 2.98
CA GLU A 29 -9.22 5.67 2.03
C GLU A 29 -9.13 6.12 0.56
N HIS A 30 -9.81 7.20 0.16
CA HIS A 30 -9.75 7.72 -1.21
C HIS A 30 -8.34 8.22 -1.58
N LYS A 31 -7.66 8.93 -0.67
CA LYS A 31 -6.28 9.41 -0.88
C LYS A 31 -5.30 8.25 -0.88
N VAL A 32 -5.49 7.29 0.04
CA VAL A 32 -4.66 6.09 0.14
C VAL A 32 -4.71 5.28 -1.15
N ASN A 33 -5.92 5.00 -1.67
CA ASN A 33 -6.08 4.25 -2.92
C ASN A 33 -5.42 4.96 -4.11
N GLN A 34 -5.52 6.29 -4.20
CA GLN A 34 -4.82 7.04 -5.25
C GLN A 34 -3.30 6.93 -5.14
N ILE A 35 -2.73 7.08 -3.94
CA ILE A 35 -1.28 6.99 -3.75
C ILE A 35 -0.80 5.56 -4.00
N VAL A 36 -1.41 4.57 -3.36
CA VAL A 36 -0.99 3.16 -3.48
C VAL A 36 -1.16 2.67 -4.91
N GLY A 37 -2.23 3.07 -5.62
CA GLY A 37 -2.42 2.75 -7.03
C GLY A 37 -1.40 3.42 -7.98
N SER A 38 -0.67 4.42 -7.49
CA SER A 38 0.43 5.06 -8.24
C SER A 38 1.81 4.48 -7.89
N LEU A 39 1.90 3.58 -6.91
CA LEU A 39 3.15 2.94 -6.49
C LEU A 39 3.42 1.69 -7.31
N SER A 40 4.71 1.41 -7.54
CA SER A 40 5.13 0.12 -8.09
C SER A 40 5.02 -0.98 -7.04
N PHE A 41 4.84 -2.22 -7.47
CA PHE A 41 4.76 -3.36 -6.55
C PHE A 41 5.97 -3.47 -5.61
N GLU A 42 7.18 -3.14 -6.10
CA GLU A 42 8.38 -3.09 -5.27
C GLU A 42 8.30 -2.04 -4.16
N ASP A 43 7.73 -0.86 -4.44
CA ASP A 43 7.57 0.19 -3.45
C ASP A 43 6.55 -0.20 -2.39
N ILE A 44 5.42 -0.80 -2.81
CA ILE A 44 4.41 -1.34 -1.89
C ILE A 44 5.05 -2.40 -0.98
N ARG A 45 5.85 -3.31 -1.54
CA ARG A 45 6.58 -4.35 -0.77
C ARG A 45 7.55 -3.77 0.24
N LYS A 46 8.26 -2.69 -0.10
CA LYS A 46 9.16 -1.98 0.84
C LYS A 46 8.40 -1.34 1.99
N CYS A 47 7.13 -0.98 1.80
CA CYS A 47 6.29 -0.39 2.84
C CYS A 47 5.70 -1.42 3.81
N LEU A 48 5.43 -2.66 3.37
CA LEU A 48 4.83 -3.70 4.23
C LEU A 48 5.58 -3.99 5.55
N PRO A 49 6.92 -4.11 5.59
CA PRO A 49 7.66 -4.37 6.82
C PRO A 49 7.83 -3.13 7.70
N LEU A 50 7.44 -1.93 7.23
CA LEU A 50 7.62 -0.70 7.98
C LEU A 50 6.71 -0.65 9.22
N THR A 51 7.23 -0.02 10.27
CA THR A 51 6.43 0.29 11.45
C THR A 51 5.36 1.31 11.12
N ASP A 52 4.36 1.42 11.98
CA ASP A 52 3.26 2.37 11.80
C ASP A 52 3.76 3.82 11.80
N ASP A 53 4.80 4.13 12.58
CA ASP A 53 5.42 5.46 12.64
C ASP A 53 6.17 5.78 11.33
N ASP A 54 6.90 4.80 10.80
CA ASP A 54 7.60 4.94 9.51
C ASP A 54 6.62 5.08 8.35
N LEU A 55 5.49 4.36 8.36
CA LEU A 55 4.42 4.53 7.38
C LEU A 55 3.81 5.93 7.46
N LYS A 56 3.55 6.43 8.67
CA LYS A 56 3.05 7.80 8.84
C LYS A 56 4.04 8.84 8.33
N LYS A 57 5.34 8.63 8.49
CA LYS A 57 6.38 9.51 7.92
C LYS A 57 6.45 9.41 6.40
N ALA A 58 6.51 8.19 5.86
CA ALA A 58 6.58 7.94 4.42
C ALA A 58 5.36 8.51 3.69
N PHE A 59 4.19 8.41 4.32
CA PHE A 59 2.92 8.90 3.80
C PHE A 59 2.39 10.11 4.58
N ALA A 60 3.27 11.00 5.08
CA ALA A 60 2.86 12.14 5.91
C ALA A 60 1.75 12.99 5.28
N LYS A 61 1.74 13.12 3.94
CA LYS A 61 0.72 13.83 3.17
C LYS A 61 -0.69 13.21 3.26
N LEU A 62 -0.81 11.96 3.68
CA LEU A 62 -2.10 11.28 3.90
C LEU A 62 -2.71 11.58 5.27
N PHE A 63 -1.89 12.03 6.22
CA PHE A 63 -2.28 12.28 7.61
C PHE A 63 -2.27 13.77 7.97
N ALA A 64 -1.91 14.63 7.02
CA ALA A 64 -1.92 16.09 7.14
C ALA A 64 -3.28 16.70 6.75
#